data_AF-A0A315BYG6-F1
#
_entry.id   AF-A0A315BYG6-F1
#
_cell.length_a   1.000
_cell.length_b   1.000
_cell.length_c   1.000
_cell.angle_alpha   90.00
_cell.angle_beta   90.00
_cell.angle_gamma   90.00
#
_symmetry.space_group_name_H-M   'P 1'
#
loop_
_entity.id
_entity.type
_entity.pdbx_description
1 polymer ?
#
loop_
_entity_poly.entity_id
_entity_poly.type
_entity_poly.pdbx_seq_one_letter_code
_entity_poly.pdbx_strand_id
1 'polypeptide(L)'
;MNDRRRSLGFTLLEALVALALVALLVGMAAPAMSRLRQEHRMQALVEELFSSLMLTRSEALRQQQRVTVCVRTQDDRCAIAGPWTPGWMVFVDTNANAQRESQERVLQKHEALSAGFTLKGNGPVSRFVSYGLEGRSQTISGAFQSGTLTLCQVDATQAWQVVINALGRPKLEKVASDVCN
;
A
#
# COMPACT_ATOMS: atom_id res chain seq x y z
N MET A 1 41.42 -25.41 -51.49
CA MET A 1 40.96 -24.10 -50.99
C MET A 1 40.73 -24.23 -49.50
N ASN A 2 41.64 -23.71 -48.67
CA ASN A 2 41.52 -23.78 -47.21
C ASN A 2 41.38 -22.35 -46.69
N ASP A 3 40.13 -21.95 -46.45
CA ASP A 3 39.77 -20.62 -46.01
C ASP A 3 40.09 -20.51 -44.51
N ARG A 4 41.26 -19.97 -44.17
CA ARG A 4 41.65 -19.72 -42.78
C ARG A 4 40.77 -18.58 -42.26
N ARG A 5 39.69 -18.90 -41.54
CA ARG A 5 38.98 -17.95 -40.70
C ARG A 5 39.98 -17.33 -39.71
N ARG A 6 40.40 -16.08 -39.97
CA ARG A 6 41.12 -15.27 -39.00
C ARG A 6 40.18 -15.00 -37.83
N SER A 7 40.49 -15.50 -36.65
CA SER A 7 39.85 -15.04 -35.42
C SER A 7 40.27 -13.58 -35.20
N LEU A 8 39.35 -12.65 -35.41
CA LEU A 8 39.53 -11.25 -35.02
C LEU A 8 39.48 -11.20 -33.48
N GLY A 9 40.64 -11.08 -32.84
CA GLY A 9 40.76 -10.89 -31.39
C GLY A 9 40.72 -9.40 -31.04
N PHE A 10 40.12 -9.08 -29.90
CA PHE A 10 40.10 -7.72 -29.34
C PHE A 10 41.44 -7.40 -28.65
N THR A 11 41.90 -6.16 -28.77
CA THR A 11 43.10 -5.68 -28.07
C THR A 11 42.82 -5.42 -26.59
N LEU A 12 43.86 -5.48 -25.75
CA LEU A 12 43.76 -5.11 -24.33
C LEU A 12 43.21 -3.69 -24.17
N LEU A 13 43.62 -2.76 -25.05
CA LEU A 13 43.15 -1.38 -25.03
C LEU A 13 41.65 -1.30 -25.33
N GLU A 14 41.14 -2.00 -26.35
CA GLU A 14 39.71 -2.02 -26.64
C GLU A 14 38.90 -2.63 -25.50
N ALA A 15 39.40 -3.68 -24.85
CA ALA A 15 38.74 -4.25 -23.67
C ALA A 15 38.65 -3.24 -22.51
N LEU A 16 39.72 -2.47 -22.26
CA LEU A 16 39.73 -1.42 -21.25
C LEU A 16 38.78 -0.27 -21.60
N VAL A 17 38.72 0.16 -22.86
CA VAL A 17 37.79 1.19 -23.33
C VAL A 17 36.33 0.70 -23.20
N ALA A 18 36.05 -0.55 -23.59
CA ALA A 18 34.72 -1.14 -23.45
C ALA A 18 34.29 -1.22 -21.97
N LEU A 19 35.18 -1.65 -21.08
CA LEU A 19 34.91 -1.67 -19.63
C LEU A 19 34.67 -0.26 -19.06
N ALA A 20 35.45 0.73 -19.51
CA ALA A 20 35.25 2.12 -19.09
C ALA A 20 33.86 2.65 -19.52
N LEU A 21 33.43 2.35 -20.75
CA LEU A 21 32.10 2.71 -21.24
C LEU A 21 31.00 1.99 -20.46
N VAL A 22 31.14 0.70 -20.19
CA VAL A 22 30.19 -0.06 -19.36
C VAL A 22 30.09 0.53 -17.95
N ALA A 23 31.22 0.87 -17.33
CA ALA A 23 31.24 1.48 -16.00
C ALA A 23 30.49 2.83 -15.97
N LEU A 24 30.69 3.67 -17.00
CA LEU A 24 29.95 4.93 -17.16
C LEU A 24 28.43 4.69 -17.27
N LEU A 25 28.02 3.75 -18.12
CA LEU A 25 26.61 3.42 -18.31
C LEU A 25 25.95 2.88 -17.03
N VAL A 26 26.63 1.97 -16.32
CA VAL A 26 26.14 1.40 -15.05
C VAL A 26 26.03 2.49 -13.98
N GLY A 27 27.00 3.41 -13.92
CA GLY A 27 26.98 4.55 -13.00
C GLY A 27 25.73 5.42 -13.15
N MET A 28 25.26 5.62 -14.38
CA MET A 28 24.02 6.37 -14.66
C MET A 28 22.74 5.56 -14.40
N ALA A 29 22.77 4.25 -14.62
CA ALA A 29 21.60 3.37 -14.47
C ALA A 29 21.22 3.09 -13.00
N ALA A 30 22.21 3.00 -12.11
CA ALA A 30 22.02 2.68 -10.70
C ALA A 30 21.01 3.59 -9.95
N PRO A 31 21.09 4.94 -10.02
CA PRO A 31 20.13 5.81 -9.36
C PRO A 31 18.72 5.69 -9.95
N ALA A 32 18.57 5.51 -11.26
CA ALA A 32 17.28 5.33 -11.91
C ALA A 32 16.57 4.06 -11.43
N MET A 33 17.31 2.95 -11.32
CA MET A 33 16.77 1.69 -10.80
C MET A 33 16.33 1.82 -9.34
N SER A 34 17.04 2.62 -8.53
CA SER A 34 16.65 2.85 -7.14
C SER A 34 15.31 3.57 -7.03
N ARG A 35 15.07 4.60 -7.85
CA ARG A 35 13.79 5.33 -7.89
C ARG A 35 12.64 4.42 -8.32
N LEU A 36 12.83 3.65 -9.39
CA LEU A 36 11.81 2.69 -9.86
C LEU A 36 11.44 1.67 -8.77
N ARG A 37 12.42 1.13 -8.03
CA ARG A 37 12.14 0.23 -6.90
C ARG A 37 11.34 0.90 -5.79
N GLN A 38 11.63 2.16 -5.47
CA GLN A 38 10.88 2.92 -4.45
C GLN A 38 9.42 3.13 -4.90
N GLU A 39 9.21 3.55 -6.15
CA GLU A 39 7.87 3.72 -6.71
C GLU A 39 7.05 2.43 -6.70
N HIS A 40 7.65 1.30 -7.10
CA HIS A 40 6.99 0.00 -7.07
C HIS A 40 6.63 -0.44 -5.64
N ARG A 41 7.50 -0.20 -4.66
CA ARG A 41 7.21 -0.50 -3.25
C ARG A 41 6.04 0.33 -2.74
N MET A 42 6.03 1.63 -3.04
CA MET A 42 4.93 2.50 -2.62
C MET A 42 3.59 2.09 -3.28
N GLN A 43 3.62 1.71 -4.55
CA GLN A 43 2.45 1.20 -5.26
C GLN A 43 1.96 -0.13 -4.66
N ALA A 44 2.85 -1.07 -4.37
CA ALA A 44 2.46 -2.35 -3.75
C ALA A 44 1.77 -2.14 -2.39
N LEU A 45 2.31 -1.25 -1.54
CA LEU A 45 1.73 -0.96 -0.23
C LEU A 45 0.31 -0.34 -0.33
N VAL A 46 0.08 0.57 -1.27
CA VAL A 46 -1.26 1.14 -1.44
C VAL A 46 -2.24 0.14 -2.05
N GLU A 47 -1.76 -0.73 -2.95
CA GLU A 47 -2.56 -1.82 -3.52
C GLU A 47 -2.94 -2.87 -2.46
N GLU A 48 -2.06 -3.17 -1.51
CA GLU A 48 -2.36 -4.03 -0.36
C GLU A 48 -3.48 -3.45 0.50
N LEU A 49 -3.42 -2.16 0.82
CA LEU A 49 -4.47 -1.45 1.55
C LEU A 49 -5.80 -1.44 0.77
N PHE A 50 -5.74 -1.13 -0.53
CA PHE A 50 -6.90 -1.16 -1.40
C PHE A 50 -7.54 -2.55 -1.48
N SER A 51 -6.72 -3.60 -1.61
CA SER A 51 -7.17 -4.99 -1.62
C SER A 51 -7.85 -5.36 -0.29
N SER A 52 -7.34 -4.87 0.83
CA SER A 52 -7.92 -5.09 2.16
C SER A 52 -9.30 -4.44 2.27
N LEU A 53 -9.48 -3.22 1.75
CA LEU A 53 -10.77 -2.54 1.69
C LEU A 53 -11.77 -3.29 0.79
N MET A 54 -11.32 -3.74 -0.37
CA MET A 54 -12.15 -4.52 -1.30
C MET A 54 -12.55 -5.88 -0.70
N LEU A 55 -11.63 -6.56 0.00
CA LEU A 55 -11.91 -7.77 0.77
C LEU A 55 -12.94 -7.50 1.88
N THR A 56 -12.75 -6.42 2.63
CA THR A 56 -13.67 -6.04 3.72
C THR A 56 -15.09 -5.85 3.17
N ARG A 57 -15.22 -5.14 2.04
CA ARG A 57 -16.51 -4.95 1.36
C ARG A 57 -17.10 -6.26 0.85
N SER A 58 -16.32 -7.09 0.17
CA SER A 58 -16.82 -8.35 -0.40
C SER A 58 -17.25 -9.33 0.68
N GLU A 59 -16.54 -9.37 1.80
CA GLU A 59 -16.89 -10.19 2.96
C GLU A 59 -18.14 -9.67 3.67
N ALA A 60 -18.33 -8.35 3.76
CA ALA A 60 -19.57 -7.78 4.29
C ALA A 60 -20.80 -8.19 3.46
N LEU A 61 -20.67 -8.13 2.13
CA LEU A 61 -21.71 -8.58 1.20
C LEU A 61 -21.93 -10.09 1.30
N ARG A 62 -20.86 -10.89 1.34
CA ARG A 62 -20.91 -12.36 1.36
C ARG A 62 -21.51 -12.90 2.65
N GLN A 63 -21.15 -12.33 3.79
CA GLN A 63 -21.60 -12.79 5.09
C GLN A 63 -22.91 -12.12 5.53
N GLN A 64 -23.38 -11.09 4.80
CA GLN A 64 -24.52 -10.26 5.20
C GLN A 64 -24.35 -9.71 6.63
N GLN A 65 -23.12 -9.34 6.98
CA GLN A 65 -22.72 -8.85 8.29
C GLN A 65 -21.80 -7.65 8.11
N ARG A 66 -21.65 -6.83 9.16
CA ARG A 66 -20.68 -5.74 9.14
C ARG A 66 -19.27 -6.33 9.21
N VAL A 67 -18.39 -5.84 8.35
CA VAL A 67 -16.96 -6.20 8.36
C VAL A 67 -16.18 -4.90 8.41
N THR A 68 -15.17 -4.87 9.27
CA THR A 68 -14.42 -3.67 9.60
C THR A 68 -12.94 -3.92 9.35
N VAL A 69 -12.29 -2.94 8.72
CA VAL A 69 -10.83 -2.82 8.72
C VAL A 69 -10.42 -1.73 9.69
N CYS A 70 -9.47 -1.99 10.58
CA CYS A 70 -9.01 -1.02 11.56
C CYS A 70 -7.50 -1.05 11.75
N VAL A 71 -6.96 0.04 12.28
CA VAL A 71 -5.57 0.12 12.72
C VAL A 71 -5.35 -0.91 13.80
N ARG A 72 -4.37 -1.80 13.59
CA ARG A 72 -4.09 -2.92 14.49
C ARG A 72 -3.13 -2.49 15.59
N THR A 73 -3.44 -2.84 16.83
CA THR A 73 -2.51 -2.78 17.97
C THR A 73 -1.77 -4.11 18.14
N GLN A 74 -0.73 -4.14 18.97
CA GLN A 74 0.03 -5.37 19.24
C GLN A 74 -0.84 -6.51 19.82
N ASP A 75 -1.90 -6.17 20.55
CA ASP A 75 -2.85 -7.13 21.14
C ASP A 75 -3.97 -7.55 20.18
N ASP A 76 -3.82 -7.31 18.87
CA ASP A 76 -4.85 -7.53 17.85
C ASP A 76 -6.17 -6.83 18.19
N ARG A 77 -6.13 -5.58 18.65
CA ARG A 77 -7.32 -4.73 18.84
C ARG A 77 -7.30 -3.57 17.87
N CYS A 78 -8.45 -2.91 17.73
CA CYS A 78 -8.56 -1.69 16.96
C CYS A 78 -8.06 -0.49 17.77
N ALA A 79 -7.09 0.24 17.23
CA ALA A 79 -6.57 1.44 17.87
C ALA A 79 -7.66 2.53 18.01
N ILE A 80 -7.49 3.41 19.02
CA ILE A 80 -8.39 4.54 19.26
C ILE A 80 -8.21 5.63 18.19
N ALA A 81 -6.99 5.75 17.66
CA ALA A 81 -6.63 6.65 16.57
C ALA A 81 -5.51 6.01 15.73
N GLY A 82 -5.29 6.55 14.53
CA GLY A 82 -4.13 6.21 13.71
C GLY A 82 -2.79 6.67 14.34
N PRO A 83 -1.68 6.59 13.59
CA PRO A 83 -1.61 6.29 12.16
C PRO A 83 -1.86 4.81 11.85
N TRP A 84 -2.14 4.51 10.59
CA TRP A 84 -2.29 3.14 10.06
C TRP A 84 -0.94 2.45 9.79
N THR A 85 0.16 3.17 10.05
CA THR A 85 1.55 2.72 9.80
C THR A 85 1.94 1.45 10.57
N PRO A 86 1.47 1.20 11.82
CA PRO A 86 1.69 -0.06 12.53
C PRO A 86 1.02 -1.29 11.89
N GLY A 87 0.22 -1.08 10.84
CA GLY A 87 -0.54 -2.12 10.17
C GLY A 87 -2.03 -2.04 10.48
N TRP A 88 -2.79 -2.90 9.81
CA TRP A 88 -4.23 -2.99 9.96
C TRP A 88 -4.70 -4.45 9.98
N MET A 89 -5.95 -4.63 10.34
CA MET A 89 -6.60 -5.93 10.31
C MET A 89 -8.04 -5.81 9.83
N VAL A 90 -8.50 -6.86 9.18
CA VAL A 90 -9.88 -7.03 8.72
C VAL A 90 -10.54 -8.08 9.59
N PHE A 91 -11.72 -7.80 10.14
CA PHE A 91 -12.47 -8.73 10.98
C PHE A 91 -13.98 -8.57 10.77
N VAL A 92 -14.72 -9.62 11.11
CA VAL A 92 -16.18 -9.60 11.13
C VAL A 92 -16.63 -8.90 12.42
N ASP A 93 -17.30 -7.77 12.27
CA ASP A 93 -17.71 -6.88 13.36
C ASP A 93 -19.19 -7.15 13.68
N THR A 94 -19.40 -8.14 14.54
CA THR A 94 -20.72 -8.74 14.81
C THR A 94 -21.62 -7.85 15.64
N ASN A 95 -21.05 -6.97 16.46
CA ASN A 95 -21.77 -6.04 17.32
C ASN A 95 -21.73 -4.59 16.80
N ALA A 96 -21.10 -4.38 15.64
CA ALA A 96 -21.07 -3.13 14.90
C ALA A 96 -20.35 -1.96 15.61
N ASN A 97 -19.43 -2.25 16.55
CA ASN A 97 -18.78 -1.24 17.38
C ASN A 97 -17.38 -0.78 16.89
N ALA A 98 -16.91 -1.33 15.77
CA ALA A 98 -15.59 -1.09 15.20
C ALA A 98 -14.44 -1.27 16.21
N GLN A 99 -14.56 -2.29 17.06
CA GLN A 99 -13.57 -2.74 18.03
C GLN A 99 -13.50 -4.26 17.99
N ARG A 100 -12.33 -4.81 17.64
CA ARG A 100 -12.21 -6.26 17.59
C ARG A 100 -12.22 -6.87 18.99
N GLU A 101 -13.07 -7.88 19.17
CA GLU A 101 -13.10 -8.73 20.36
C GLU A 101 -12.70 -10.18 20.10
N SER A 102 -12.45 -10.94 21.17
CA SER A 102 -11.92 -12.32 21.09
C SER A 102 -12.80 -13.29 20.29
N GLN A 103 -14.12 -13.13 20.37
CA GLN A 103 -15.10 -13.97 19.67
C GLN A 103 -15.23 -13.62 18.18
N GLU A 104 -14.69 -12.47 17.77
CA GLU A 104 -14.81 -11.98 16.41
C GLU A 104 -13.70 -12.52 15.52
N ARG A 105 -14.10 -13.04 14.37
CA ARG A 105 -13.22 -13.71 13.44
C ARG A 105 -12.40 -12.70 12.64
N VAL A 106 -11.08 -12.82 12.73
CA VAL A 106 -10.14 -12.06 11.90
C VAL A 106 -10.02 -12.73 10.54
N LEU A 107 -10.13 -11.93 9.49
CA LEU A 107 -10.07 -12.36 8.09
C LEU A 107 -8.68 -12.11 7.47
N GLN A 108 -8.04 -11.00 7.84
CA GLN A 108 -6.74 -10.61 7.34
C GLN A 108 -5.99 -9.77 8.37
N LYS A 109 -4.68 -9.90 8.41
CA LYS A 109 -3.78 -9.01 9.16
C LYS A 109 -2.68 -8.54 8.23
N HIS A 110 -2.28 -7.29 8.42
CA HIS A 110 -1.14 -6.68 7.78
C HIS A 110 -0.17 -6.19 8.84
N GLU A 111 1.12 -6.40 8.57
CA GLU A 111 2.21 -5.98 9.43
C GLU A 111 2.50 -4.48 9.30
N ALA A 112 3.33 -3.98 10.20
CA ALA A 112 3.79 -2.61 10.15
C ALA A 112 4.50 -2.32 8.82
N LEU A 113 4.26 -1.11 8.31
CA LEU A 113 4.94 -0.63 7.11
C LEU A 113 6.44 -0.50 7.39
N SER A 114 7.25 -0.76 6.36
CA SER A 114 8.70 -0.59 6.45
C SER A 114 9.09 0.85 6.78
N ALA A 115 10.26 1.03 7.39
CA ALA A 115 10.79 2.35 7.74
C ALA A 115 10.79 3.31 6.54
N GLY A 116 10.45 4.58 6.80
CA GLY A 116 10.37 5.62 5.77
C GLY A 116 9.00 5.72 5.08
N PHE A 117 8.04 4.85 5.40
CA PHE A 117 6.65 5.01 4.98
C PHE A 117 5.76 5.49 6.12
N THR A 118 4.76 6.29 5.79
CA THR A 118 3.69 6.70 6.70
C THR A 118 2.35 6.54 6.02
N LEU A 119 1.38 6.01 6.76
CA LEU A 119 0.00 5.87 6.31
C LEU A 119 -0.91 6.53 7.34
N LYS A 120 -1.64 7.56 6.93
CA LYS A 120 -2.52 8.37 7.79
C LYS A 120 -3.92 8.43 7.19
N GLY A 121 -4.95 8.42 8.03
CA GLY A 121 -6.32 8.68 7.63
C GLY A 121 -6.79 10.04 8.11
N ASN A 122 -7.63 10.73 7.33
CA ASN A 122 -8.33 11.90 7.82
C ASN A 122 -9.39 11.51 8.88
N GLY A 123 -10.00 12.49 9.55
CA GLY A 123 -10.87 12.27 10.73
C GLY A 123 -11.79 11.04 10.68
N PRO A 124 -12.66 10.91 9.66
CA PRO A 124 -13.62 9.81 9.56
C PRO A 124 -13.01 8.41 9.39
N VAL A 125 -11.81 8.31 8.80
CA VAL A 125 -11.10 7.03 8.56
C VAL A 125 -9.78 6.95 9.32
N SER A 126 -9.63 7.77 10.36
CA SER A 126 -8.40 7.87 11.15
C SER A 126 -8.05 6.57 11.87
N ARG A 127 -9.06 5.78 12.26
CA ARG A 127 -8.89 4.52 13.00
C ARG A 127 -9.51 3.27 12.36
N PHE A 128 -10.57 3.40 11.56
CA PHE A 128 -11.21 2.26 10.89
C PHE A 128 -11.98 2.69 9.65
N VAL A 129 -12.31 1.71 8.82
CA VAL A 129 -13.30 1.79 7.74
C VAL A 129 -14.21 0.57 7.88
N SER A 130 -15.53 0.75 7.93
CA SER A 130 -16.45 -0.38 8.04
C SER A 130 -17.43 -0.44 6.88
N TYR A 131 -17.78 -1.65 6.47
CA TYR A 131 -18.75 -1.90 5.42
C TYR A 131 -19.95 -2.64 6.00
N GLY A 132 -21.15 -2.09 5.76
CA GLY A 132 -22.40 -2.75 6.09
C GLY A 132 -22.76 -3.86 5.10
N LEU A 133 -23.86 -4.55 5.39
CA LEU A 133 -24.39 -5.68 4.63
C LEU A 133 -24.80 -5.37 3.18
N GLU A 134 -25.00 -4.09 2.84
CA GLU A 134 -25.21 -3.59 1.47
C GLU A 134 -23.89 -3.21 0.76
N GLY A 135 -22.73 -3.41 1.40
CA GLY A 135 -21.42 -3.01 0.89
C GLY A 135 -21.17 -1.51 0.89
N ARG A 136 -21.99 -0.74 1.60
CA ARG A 136 -21.82 0.71 1.82
C ARG A 136 -20.88 0.95 2.98
N SER A 137 -20.02 1.97 2.87
CA SER A 137 -19.18 2.38 4.00
C SER A 137 -20.01 3.13 5.03
N GLN A 138 -19.93 2.70 6.28
CA GLN A 138 -20.77 3.22 7.36
C GLN A 138 -19.94 3.48 8.62
N THR A 139 -20.37 4.45 9.41
CA THR A 139 -19.88 4.64 10.77
C THR A 139 -20.56 3.63 11.71
N ILE A 140 -20.13 3.60 12.98
CA ILE A 140 -20.80 2.81 14.03
C ILE A 140 -22.29 3.14 14.10
N SER A 141 -22.65 4.42 14.00
CA SER A 141 -24.03 4.90 14.03
C SER A 141 -24.84 4.58 12.75
N GLY A 142 -24.22 3.97 11.74
CA GLY A 142 -24.86 3.65 10.46
C GLY A 142 -24.90 4.82 9.46
N ALA A 143 -24.38 5.99 9.82
CA ALA A 143 -24.22 7.11 8.90
C ALA A 143 -23.15 6.80 7.83
N PHE A 144 -23.17 7.54 6.72
CA PHE A 144 -22.15 7.34 5.68
C PHE A 144 -20.76 7.67 6.18
N GLN A 145 -19.81 6.77 5.94
CA GLN A 145 -18.41 7.00 6.21
C GLN A 145 -17.69 7.31 4.89
N SER A 146 -17.07 8.48 4.81
CA SER A 146 -16.20 8.86 3.71
C SER A 146 -14.93 9.48 4.25
N GLY A 147 -13.82 9.26 3.54
CA GLY A 147 -12.54 9.77 3.99
C GLY A 147 -11.41 9.35 3.07
N THR A 148 -10.20 9.78 3.42
CA THR A 148 -9.00 9.54 2.61
C THR A 148 -7.91 8.98 3.48
N LEU A 149 -7.32 7.87 3.02
CA LEU A 149 -6.07 7.33 3.55
C LEU A 149 -4.93 7.80 2.65
N THR A 150 -3.91 8.43 3.22
CA THR A 150 -2.76 8.98 2.50
C THR A 150 -1.51 8.18 2.87
N LEU A 151 -0.90 7.55 1.86
CA LEU A 151 0.38 6.86 1.95
C LEU A 151 1.48 7.79 1.43
N CYS A 152 2.47 8.03 2.29
CA CYS A 152 3.61 8.88 2.02
C CYS A 152 4.91 8.10 2.25
N GLN A 153 5.94 8.43 1.47
CA GLN A 153 7.29 7.94 1.64
C GLN A 153 8.25 9.12 1.83
N VAL A 154 9.24 8.97 2.71
CA VAL A 154 10.33 9.95 2.87
C VAL A 154 11.05 10.17 1.54
N ASP A 155 11.34 11.44 1.23
CA ASP A 155 12.00 11.91 0.01
C ASP A 155 11.26 11.61 -1.32
N ALA A 156 10.01 11.17 -1.27
CA ALA A 156 9.20 11.00 -2.48
C ALA A 156 8.60 12.33 -2.93
N THR A 157 8.54 12.53 -4.24
CA THR A 157 7.86 13.69 -4.88
C THR A 157 6.37 13.46 -5.09
N GLN A 158 5.91 12.24 -4.85
CA GLN A 158 4.55 11.78 -5.08
C GLN A 158 4.09 10.93 -3.89
N ALA A 159 2.79 10.95 -3.66
CA ALA A 159 2.10 10.17 -2.65
C ALA A 159 0.90 9.45 -3.27
N TRP A 160 0.32 8.52 -2.52
CA TRP A 160 -0.91 7.85 -2.92
C TRP A 160 -2.02 8.13 -1.92
N GLN A 161 -3.23 8.30 -2.45
CA GLN A 161 -4.44 8.41 -1.67
C GLN A 161 -5.40 7.27 -2.01
N VAL A 162 -6.04 6.73 -0.97
CA VAL A 162 -7.20 5.86 -1.09
C VAL A 162 -8.42 6.63 -0.65
N VAL A 163 -9.24 7.05 -1.60
CA VAL A 163 -10.46 7.82 -1.35
C VAL A 163 -11.62 6.86 -1.18
N ILE A 164 -12.29 6.95 -0.04
CA ILE A 164 -13.45 6.12 0.34
C ILE A 164 -14.68 7.01 0.28
N ASN A 165 -15.65 6.63 -0.55
CA ASN A 165 -16.94 7.30 -0.66
C ASN A 165 -18.04 6.54 0.08
N ALA A 166 -19.19 7.21 0.30
CA ALA A 166 -20.37 6.65 0.97
C ALA A 166 -20.98 5.39 0.30
N LEU A 167 -20.69 5.17 -0.98
CA LEU A 167 -21.12 3.98 -1.72
C LEU A 167 -20.18 2.78 -1.50
N GLY A 168 -19.13 2.98 -0.71
CA GLY A 168 -18.15 1.97 -0.32
C GLY A 168 -17.17 1.57 -1.41
N ARG A 169 -17.06 2.30 -2.52
CA ARG A 169 -16.10 1.97 -3.59
C ARG A 169 -14.81 2.76 -3.33
N PRO A 170 -13.74 2.14 -2.80
CA PRO A 170 -12.47 2.84 -2.67
C PRO A 170 -11.91 3.17 -4.06
N LYS A 171 -11.13 4.25 -4.15
CA LYS A 171 -10.42 4.66 -5.37
C LYS A 171 -8.98 4.99 -5.02
N LEU A 172 -8.05 4.53 -5.86
CA LEU A 172 -6.64 4.91 -5.80
C LEU A 172 -6.40 6.18 -6.61
N GLU A 173 -5.70 7.14 -6.01
CA GLU A 173 -5.31 8.38 -6.68
C GLU A 173 -3.84 8.69 -6.36
N LYS A 174 -3.08 9.01 -7.40
CA LYS A 174 -1.70 9.47 -7.26
C LYS A 174 -1.69 10.98 -7.15
N VAL A 175 -1.03 11.51 -6.14
CA VAL A 175 -1.01 12.94 -5.81
C VAL A 175 0.42 13.44 -5.59
N ALA A 176 0.62 14.76 -5.55
CA ALA A 176 1.89 15.34 -5.16
C ALA A 176 2.15 15.08 -3.67
N SER A 177 3.42 15.12 -3.24
CA SER A 177 3.79 14.83 -1.83
C SER A 177 3.55 15.98 -0.85
N ASP A 178 3.01 17.12 -1.30
CA ASP A 178 2.59 18.23 -0.45
C ASP A 178 1.51 17.84 0.57
N VAL A 179 0.67 16.85 0.22
CA VAL A 179 -0.36 16.27 1.11
C VAL A 179 0.20 15.48 2.30
N CYS A 180 1.52 15.25 2.35
CA CYS A 180 2.17 14.47 3.40
C CYS A 180 2.51 15.28 4.66
N ASN A 181 2.40 16.61 4.57
CA ASN A 181 2.71 17.56 5.64
C ASN A 181 1.60 17.64 6.69
#